data_AF-A0A1C6KHM7-F1
#
_entry.id   AF-A0A1C6KHM7-F1
#
_cell.length_a   1.000
_cell.length_b   1.000
_cell.length_c   1.000
_cell.angle_alpha   90.00
_cell.angle_beta   90.00
_cell.angle_gamma   90.00
#
_symmetry.space_group_name_H-M   'P 1'
#
loop_
_entity.id
_entity.type
_entity.pdbx_description
1 polymer ?
#
loop_
_entity_poly.entity_id
_entity_poly.type
_entity_poly.pdbx_seq_one_letter_code
_entity_poly.pdbx_strand_id
1 'polypeptide(L)'
;MIDIYTDKKESKDWILQNDLYFNLNTGNEEMSQNEINLIQQVDEARLTPDKHIETKYGLGTIRNLSSGCKTLLNIVKHPDKVVNVEECGPNVLEIIFTLDNIKIYMSRPTLFDIPDDVQIRFNDSDIVTGGRGYNAWWGKEYERREADDL
;
A
#
# COMPACT_ATOMS: atom_id res chain seq x y z
N MET A 1 7.03 9.30 7.86
CA MET A 1 6.06 8.70 8.79
C MET A 1 4.87 8.18 8.00
N ILE A 2 4.34 7.03 8.40
CA ILE A 2 3.20 6.34 7.78
C ILE A 2 2.01 6.44 8.73
N ASP A 3 0.84 6.84 8.23
CA ASP A 3 -0.41 6.78 8.99
C ASP A 3 -1.16 5.47 8.64
N ILE A 4 -1.47 4.65 9.65
CA ILE A 4 -2.18 3.38 9.52
C ILE A 4 -3.55 3.50 10.21
N TYR A 5 -4.60 3.16 9.47
CA TYR A 5 -5.96 3.06 9.99
C TYR A 5 -6.37 1.60 10.10
N THR A 6 -6.97 1.20 11.23
CA THR A 6 -7.38 -0.19 11.47
C THR A 6 -8.87 -0.44 11.32
N ASP A 7 -9.68 0.62 11.43
CA ASP A 7 -11.13 0.55 11.27
C ASP A 7 -11.54 0.99 9.87
N LYS A 8 -12.27 0.12 9.17
CA LYS A 8 -12.72 0.41 7.81
C LYS A 8 -13.71 1.58 7.82
N LYS A 9 -13.46 2.58 6.97
CA LYS A 9 -14.39 3.69 6.73
C LYS A 9 -14.72 3.82 5.26
N GLU A 10 -16.02 3.88 4.95
CA GLU A 10 -16.48 4.18 3.60
C GLU A 10 -16.49 5.71 3.40
N SER A 11 -15.44 6.23 2.76
CA SER A 11 -15.29 7.65 2.43
C SER A 11 -14.70 7.83 1.04
N LYS A 12 -14.89 9.00 0.43
CA LYS A 12 -14.30 9.36 -0.87
C LYS A 12 -12.77 9.43 -0.83
N ASP A 13 -12.22 9.58 0.36
CA ASP A 13 -10.78 9.63 0.60
C ASP A 13 -10.19 8.24 0.89
N TRP A 14 -11.02 7.20 0.84
CA TRP A 14 -10.63 5.82 1.10
C TRP A 14 -10.70 5.00 -0.20
N ILE A 15 -9.56 4.47 -0.62
CA ILE A 15 -9.45 3.58 -1.77
C ILE A 15 -9.51 2.15 -1.24
N LEU A 16 -10.73 1.59 -1.26
CA LEU A 16 -10.99 0.22 -0.80
C LEU A 16 -10.91 -0.82 -1.94
N GLN A 17 -11.21 -0.41 -3.17
CA GLN A 17 -11.16 -1.24 -4.38
C GLN A 17 -10.01 -0.78 -5.27
N ASN A 18 -8.79 -1.26 -4.98
CA ASN A 18 -7.56 -0.77 -5.60
C ASN A 18 -7.53 -0.94 -7.12
N ASP A 19 -7.90 -2.13 -7.60
CA ASP A 19 -7.90 -2.44 -9.03
C ASP A 19 -8.85 -1.55 -9.82
N LEU A 20 -10.07 -1.34 -9.30
CA LEU A 20 -11.06 -0.48 -9.95
C LEU A 20 -10.61 0.97 -9.96
N TYR A 21 -10.16 1.48 -8.79
CA TYR A 21 -9.69 2.86 -8.66
C TYR A 21 -8.50 3.13 -9.59
N PHE A 22 -7.54 2.20 -9.65
CA PHE A 22 -6.38 2.33 -10.52
C PHE A 22 -6.80 2.41 -12.00
N ASN A 23 -7.67 1.51 -12.46
CA ASN A 23 -8.09 1.47 -13.86
C ASN A 23 -8.88 2.71 -14.31
N LEU A 24 -9.61 3.34 -13.39
CA LEU A 24 -10.42 4.53 -13.66
C LEU A 24 -9.66 5.84 -13.49
N ASN A 25 -8.72 5.91 -12.54
CA ASN A 25 -8.02 7.13 -12.17
C ASN A 25 -6.52 6.99 -12.45
N THR A 26 -5.78 6.42 -11.51
CA THR A 26 -4.30 6.36 -11.47
C THR A 26 -3.65 5.90 -12.77
N GLY A 27 -4.17 4.85 -13.40
CA GLY A 27 -3.63 4.30 -14.65
C GLY A 27 -3.78 5.22 -15.87
N ASN A 28 -4.67 6.21 -15.79
CA ASN A 28 -4.87 7.22 -16.83
C ASN A 28 -3.95 8.44 -16.65
N GLU A 29 -3.30 8.58 -15.50
CA GLU A 29 -2.34 9.66 -15.23
C GLU A 29 -1.00 9.43 -15.95
N GLU A 30 -0.16 10.47 -16.01
CA GLU A 30 1.20 10.35 -16.52
C GLU A 30 2.11 9.69 -15.47
N MET A 31 2.96 8.77 -15.90
CA MET A 31 3.85 8.03 -15.00
C MET A 31 5.22 8.69 -14.91
N SER A 32 5.67 8.99 -13.70
CA SER A 32 7.01 9.51 -13.43
C SER A 32 8.05 8.39 -13.49
N GLN A 33 9.34 8.74 -13.61
CA GLN A 33 10.42 7.74 -13.62
C GLN A 33 10.43 6.90 -12.32
N ASN A 34 10.03 7.48 -11.19
CA ASN A 34 9.92 6.75 -9.93
C ASN A 34 8.86 5.65 -10.02
N GLU A 35 7.68 5.96 -10.55
CA GLU A 35 6.59 5.00 -10.73
C GLU A 35 6.95 3.89 -11.72
N ILE A 36 7.67 4.24 -12.80
CA ILE A 36 8.19 3.25 -13.76
C ILE A 36 9.17 2.29 -13.08
N ASN A 37 10.06 2.81 -12.23
CA ASN A 37 11.02 1.99 -11.48
C ASN A 37 10.29 1.04 -10.51
N LEU A 38 9.22 1.51 -9.85
CA LEU A 38 8.41 0.68 -8.95
C LEU A 38 7.69 -0.43 -9.71
N ILE A 39 7.12 -0.12 -10.90
CA ILE A 39 6.50 -1.14 -11.77
C ILE A 39 7.52 -2.21 -12.16
N GLN A 40 8.74 -1.79 -12.53
CA GLN A 40 9.80 -2.72 -12.89
C GLN A 40 10.25 -3.57 -11.69
N GLN A 41 10.32 -2.99 -10.49
CA GLN A 41 10.73 -3.68 -9.27
C GLN A 41 9.70 -4.74 -8.82
N VAL A 42 8.41 -4.44 -8.89
CA VAL A 42 7.35 -5.32 -8.37
C VAL A 42 6.93 -6.37 -9.39
N ASP A 43 6.70 -5.97 -10.64
CA ASP A 43 6.10 -6.82 -11.67
C ASP A 43 7.10 -7.26 -12.76
N GLU A 44 8.37 -6.86 -12.67
CA GLU A 44 9.39 -7.08 -13.72
C GLU A 44 8.93 -6.55 -15.09
N ALA A 45 8.06 -5.54 -15.09
CA ALA A 45 7.42 -5.00 -16.28
C ALA A 45 8.09 -3.69 -16.71
N ARG A 46 8.33 -3.52 -18.01
CA ARG A 46 8.82 -2.27 -18.57
C ARG A 46 7.65 -1.47 -19.13
N LEU A 47 7.41 -0.28 -18.58
CA LEU A 47 6.41 0.65 -19.12
C LEU A 47 6.99 1.40 -20.33
N THR A 48 6.29 1.37 -21.46
CA THR A 48 6.62 2.14 -22.65
C THR A 48 5.90 3.49 -22.65
N PRO A 49 6.39 4.50 -23.41
CA PRO A 49 5.78 5.84 -23.43
C PRO A 49 4.31 5.87 -23.85
N ASP A 50 3.86 4.87 -24.62
CA ASP A 50 2.49 4.67 -25.08
C ASP A 50 1.62 3.86 -24.10
N LYS A 51 2.04 3.75 -22.83
CA LYS A 51 1.33 3.07 -21.71
C LYS A 51 1.13 1.56 -21.90
N HIS A 52 1.88 0.94 -22.81
CA HIS A 52 2.00 -0.51 -22.85
C HIS A 52 3.01 -0.99 -21.83
N ILE A 53 2.83 -2.22 -21.37
CA ILE A 53 3.78 -2.91 -20.51
C ILE A 53 4.39 -4.07 -21.29
N GLU A 54 5.71 -4.15 -21.27
CA GLU A 54 6.47 -5.30 -21.75
C GLU A 54 6.81 -6.18 -20.54
N THR A 55 6.29 -7.41 -20.54
CA THR A 55 6.57 -8.42 -19.51
C THR A 55 7.22 -9.64 -20.15
N LYS A 56 7.78 -10.54 -19.33
CA LYS A 56 8.27 -11.85 -19.81
C LYS A 56 7.20 -12.73 -20.46
N TYR A 57 5.92 -12.43 -20.25
CA TYR A 57 4.79 -13.16 -20.82
C TYR A 57 4.22 -12.52 -22.09
N GLY A 58 4.73 -11.35 -22.49
CA GLY A 58 4.30 -10.62 -23.68
C GLY A 58 3.92 -9.16 -23.40
N LEU A 59 3.30 -8.55 -24.42
CA LEU A 59 2.81 -7.18 -24.39
C LEU A 59 1.44 -7.13 -23.68
N GLY A 60 1.31 -6.19 -22.75
CA GLY A 60 0.06 -5.88 -22.06
C GLY A 60 -0.17 -4.38 -21.99
N THR A 61 -1.20 -3.99 -21.23
CA THR A 61 -1.44 -2.59 -20.87
C THR A 61 -1.16 -2.37 -19.40
N ILE A 62 -1.05 -1.12 -18.96
CA ILE A 62 -0.90 -0.78 -17.54
C ILE A 62 -2.00 -1.39 -16.63
N ARG A 63 -3.17 -1.74 -17.19
CA ARG A 63 -4.26 -2.40 -16.45
C ARG A 63 -3.98 -3.87 -16.12
N ASN A 64 -3.00 -4.48 -16.79
CA ASN A 64 -2.58 -5.86 -16.60
C ASN A 64 -1.53 -6.03 -15.50
N LEU A 65 -1.13 -4.96 -14.82
CA LEU A 65 -0.27 -5.03 -13.63
C LEU A 65 -0.94 -5.83 -12.50
N SER A 66 -0.12 -6.40 -11.61
CA SER A 66 -0.57 -7.09 -10.42
C SER A 66 -1.35 -6.16 -9.49
N SER A 67 -2.28 -6.71 -8.71
CA SER A 67 -3.05 -5.93 -7.75
C SER A 67 -2.16 -5.26 -6.70
N GLY A 68 -1.06 -5.91 -6.30
CA GLY A 68 -0.05 -5.32 -5.43
C GLY A 68 0.62 -4.10 -6.05
N CYS A 69 1.07 -4.19 -7.31
CA CYS A 69 1.68 -3.08 -8.03
C CYS A 69 0.70 -1.90 -8.20
N LYS A 70 -0.57 -2.18 -8.57
CA LYS A 70 -1.61 -1.14 -8.66
C LYS A 70 -1.87 -0.44 -7.34
N THR A 71 -1.88 -1.19 -6.23
CA THR A 71 -2.07 -0.64 -4.88
C THR A 71 -0.92 0.29 -4.49
N LEU A 72 0.32 -0.14 -4.73
CA LEU A 72 1.50 0.69 -4.50
C LEU A 72 1.45 1.99 -5.32
N LEU A 73 1.06 1.92 -6.59
CA LEU A 73 0.92 3.11 -7.43
C LEU A 73 -0.19 4.04 -6.94
N ASN A 74 -1.32 3.51 -6.47
CA ASN A 74 -2.38 4.33 -5.86
C ASN A 74 -1.85 5.09 -4.63
N ILE A 75 -1.03 4.47 -3.78
CA ILE A 75 -0.41 5.10 -2.60
C ILE A 75 0.52 6.24 -3.01
N VAL A 76 1.43 5.97 -3.95
CA VAL A 76 2.45 6.95 -4.38
C VAL A 76 1.81 8.15 -5.11
N LYS A 77 0.76 7.92 -5.90
CA LYS A 77 0.04 8.98 -6.63
C LYS A 77 -0.90 9.79 -5.74
N HIS A 78 -1.48 9.16 -4.73
CA HIS A 78 -2.47 9.78 -3.86
C HIS A 78 -2.12 9.60 -2.37
N PRO A 79 -0.99 10.18 -1.91
CA PRO A 79 -0.53 10.05 -0.52
C PRO A 79 -1.52 10.66 0.49
N ASP A 80 -2.41 11.54 0.04
CA ASP A 80 -3.47 12.14 0.85
C ASP A 80 -4.64 11.19 1.16
N LYS A 81 -4.82 10.15 0.32
CA LYS A 81 -5.89 9.14 0.42
C LYS A 81 -5.44 7.94 1.24
N VAL A 82 -6.39 7.35 1.94
CA VAL A 82 -6.19 6.11 2.69
C VAL A 82 -6.38 4.93 1.75
N VAL A 83 -5.33 4.15 1.50
CA VAL A 83 -5.37 3.01 0.56
C VAL A 83 -5.42 1.69 1.32
N ASN A 84 -6.32 0.79 0.94
CA ASN A 84 -6.41 -0.55 1.51
C ASN A 84 -5.20 -1.40 1.07
N VAL A 85 -4.45 -1.98 2.02
CA VAL A 85 -3.30 -2.85 1.71
C VAL A 85 -3.51 -4.32 2.12
N GLU A 86 -4.73 -4.71 2.47
CA GLU A 86 -5.05 -6.08 2.91
C GLU A 86 -4.77 -7.15 1.82
N GLU A 87 -4.83 -6.77 0.54
CA GLU A 87 -4.55 -7.66 -0.59
C GLU A 87 -3.07 -7.66 -1.01
N CYS A 88 -2.21 -6.88 -0.34
CA CYS A 88 -0.79 -6.80 -0.66
C CYS A 88 0.00 -7.94 -0.02
N GLY A 89 0.88 -8.56 -0.81
CA GLY A 89 1.87 -9.51 -0.32
C GLY A 89 3.03 -8.82 0.41
N PRO A 90 3.85 -9.58 1.18
CA PRO A 90 5.02 -9.08 1.90
C PRO A 90 5.97 -8.25 1.04
N ASN A 91 6.23 -8.68 -0.20
CA ASN A 91 7.11 -7.98 -1.14
C ASN A 91 6.69 -6.54 -1.44
N VAL A 92 5.38 -6.27 -1.50
CA VAL A 92 4.86 -4.92 -1.73
C VAL A 92 4.78 -4.13 -0.43
N LEU A 93 4.40 -4.79 0.68
CA LEU A 93 4.36 -4.18 2.00
C LEU A 93 5.74 -3.68 2.45
N GLU A 94 6.80 -4.44 2.19
CA GLU A 94 8.19 -4.02 2.43
C GLU A 94 8.50 -2.70 1.73
N ILE A 95 8.08 -2.53 0.47
CA ILE A 95 8.26 -1.27 -0.25
C ILE A 95 7.41 -0.15 0.36
N ILE A 96 6.13 -0.41 0.63
CA ILE A 96 5.21 0.57 1.24
C ILE A 96 5.77 1.10 2.56
N PHE A 97 6.36 0.23 3.39
CA PHE A 97 6.93 0.62 4.69
C PHE A 97 8.27 1.37 4.60
N THR A 98 8.82 1.57 3.40
CA THR A 98 9.94 2.49 3.15
C THR A 98 9.49 3.87 2.69
N LEU A 99 8.19 4.07 2.43
CA LEU A 99 7.64 5.35 1.99
C LEU A 99 7.34 6.28 3.17
N ASP A 100 7.30 7.57 2.88
CA ASP A 100 6.98 8.62 3.84
C ASP A 100 5.74 9.42 3.45
N ASN A 101 5.00 9.89 4.44
CA ASN A 101 3.82 10.77 4.31
C ASN A 101 2.67 10.12 3.52
N ILE A 102 2.48 8.82 3.74
CA ILE A 102 1.41 8.03 3.12
C ILE A 102 0.39 7.60 4.17
N LYS A 103 -0.82 7.28 3.70
CA LYS A 103 -1.90 6.78 4.55
C LYS A 103 -2.40 5.43 4.03
N ILE A 104 -2.44 4.43 4.90
CA ILE A 104 -2.88 3.08 4.55
C ILE A 104 -3.93 2.57 5.52
N TYR A 105 -4.74 1.63 5.05
CA TYR A 105 -5.68 0.89 5.86
C TYR A 105 -5.32 -0.60 5.88
N MET A 106 -5.31 -1.17 7.09
CA MET A 106 -5.16 -2.61 7.31
C MET A 106 -5.90 -3.01 8.60
N SER A 107 -6.82 -3.99 8.51
CA SER A 107 -7.52 -4.48 9.71
C SER A 107 -6.71 -5.48 10.53
N ARG A 108 -5.65 -6.06 9.96
CA ARG A 108 -4.81 -7.10 10.58
C ARG A 108 -3.36 -6.91 10.15
N PRO A 109 -2.38 -7.31 10.98
CA PRO A 109 -1.00 -7.32 10.57
C PRO A 109 -0.73 -8.46 9.60
N THR A 110 0.14 -8.20 8.63
CA THR A 110 0.81 -9.22 7.82
C THR A 110 2.24 -9.38 8.33
N LEU A 111 2.81 -10.57 8.25
CA LEU A 111 4.20 -10.83 8.60
C LEU A 111 5.13 -10.43 7.44
N PHE A 112 6.01 -9.47 7.66
CA PHE A 112 7.05 -9.00 6.73
C PHE A 112 8.11 -8.20 7.50
N ASP A 113 9.23 -7.89 6.84
CA ASP A 113 10.31 -7.12 7.45
C ASP A 113 10.00 -5.62 7.43
N ILE A 114 10.05 -4.99 8.61
CA ILE A 114 9.80 -3.56 8.78
C ILE A 114 11.11 -2.88 9.20
N PRO A 115 11.57 -1.82 8.50
CA PRO A 115 12.77 -1.07 8.88
C PRO A 115 12.74 -0.57 10.32
N ASP A 116 13.86 -0.60 11.04
CA ASP A 116 13.91 -0.25 12.47
C ASP A 116 13.59 1.22 12.78
N ASP A 117 13.77 2.10 11.80
CA ASP A 117 13.65 3.56 11.93
C ASP A 117 12.32 4.12 11.41
N VAL A 118 11.45 3.29 10.81
CA VAL A 118 10.16 3.76 10.30
C VAL A 118 9.28 4.27 11.45
N GLN A 119 8.73 5.46 11.28
CA GLN A 119 7.73 6.02 12.19
C GLN A 119 6.34 5.70 11.67
N ILE A 120 5.53 5.07 12.51
CA ILE A 120 4.18 4.62 12.18
C ILE A 120 3.22 5.28 13.18
N ARG A 121 2.15 5.90 12.70
CA ARG A 121 1.06 6.41 13.51
C ARG A 121 -0.18 5.59 13.26
N PHE A 122 -0.75 4.98 14.30
CA PHE A 122 -2.02 4.29 14.23
C PHE A 122 -3.18 5.21 14.62
N ASN A 123 -4.26 5.18 13.85
CA ASN A 123 -5.54 5.83 14.13
C ASN A 123 -5.39 7.27 14.66
N ASP A 124 -4.57 8.06 13.96
CA ASP A 124 -4.27 9.47 14.26
C ASP A 124 -3.65 9.77 15.64
N SER A 125 -3.25 8.76 16.43
CA SER A 125 -2.88 8.95 17.84
C SER A 125 -1.61 8.20 18.24
N ASP A 126 -1.59 6.89 18.12
CA ASP A 126 -0.51 6.06 18.66
C ASP A 126 0.70 6.04 17.73
N ILE A 127 1.82 6.63 18.16
CA ILE A 127 3.06 6.64 17.38
C ILE A 127 3.99 5.55 17.89
N VAL A 128 4.45 4.70 16.98
CA VAL A 128 5.43 3.64 17.23
C VAL A 128 6.58 3.71 16.23
N THR A 129 7.66 3.00 16.53
CA THR A 129 8.86 2.98 15.69
C THR A 129 9.31 1.56 15.43
N GLY A 130 9.60 1.28 14.16
CA GLY A 130 10.12 0.01 13.67
C GLY A 130 9.17 -1.18 13.83
N GLY A 131 9.63 -2.34 13.37
CA GLY A 131 8.86 -3.58 13.44
C GLY A 131 8.50 -4.00 14.86
N ARG A 132 9.36 -3.73 15.85
CA ARG A 132 9.06 -4.02 17.27
C ARG A 132 7.89 -3.20 17.79
N GLY A 133 7.86 -1.90 17.48
CA GLY A 133 6.77 -1.02 17.87
C GLY A 133 5.45 -1.40 17.21
N TYR A 134 5.51 -1.67 15.90
CA TYR A 134 4.37 -2.16 15.11
C TYR A 134 3.76 -3.45 15.70
N ASN A 135 4.60 -4.48 15.94
CA ASN A 135 4.14 -5.76 16.48
C ASN A 135 3.59 -5.63 17.91
N ALA A 136 4.23 -4.81 18.75
CA ALA A 136 3.75 -4.56 20.11
C ALA A 136 2.40 -3.83 20.14
N TRP A 137 2.17 -2.90 19.20
CA TRP A 137 0.87 -2.23 19.06
C TRP A 137 -0.22 -3.21 18.65
N TRP A 138 0.02 -4.03 17.62
CA TRP A 138 -0.93 -5.05 17.18
C TRP A 138 -1.26 -6.09 18.26
N GLY A 139 -0.27 -6.48 19.09
CA GLY A 139 -0.51 -7.36 20.23
C GLY A 139 -1.54 -6.79 21.21
N LYS A 140 -1.38 -5.51 21.59
CA LYS A 140 -2.33 -4.82 22.47
C LYS A 140 -3.70 -4.64 21.83
N GLU A 141 -3.73 -4.34 20.53
CA GLU A 141 -4.99 -4.17 19.80
C GLU A 141 -5.78 -5.49 19.72
N TYR A 142 -5.10 -6.63 19.56
CA TYR A 142 -5.77 -7.93 19.62
C TYR A 142 -6.29 -8.27 21.02
N GLU A 143 -5.51 -8.02 22.08
CA GLU A 143 -5.98 -8.19 23.46
C GLU A 143 -7.23 -7.34 23.74
N ARG A 144 -7.29 -6.12 23.19
CA ARG A 144 -8.47 -5.24 23.29
C ARG A 144 -9.66 -5.82 22.53
N ARG A 145 -9.48 -6.26 21.28
CA ARG A 145 -10.56 -6.86 20.47
C ARG A 145 -11.12 -8.13 21.09
N GLU A 146 -10.27 -8.98 21.65
CA GLU A 146 -10.68 -10.17 22.40
C GLU A 146 -11.51 -9.81 23.64
N ALA A 147 -11.15 -8.74 24.36
CA ALA A 147 -11.92 -8.28 25.52
C ALA A 147 -13.29 -7.66 25.13
N ASP A 148 -13.37 -7.09 23.92
CA ASP A 148 -14.56 -6.42 23.40
C ASP A 148 -15.50 -7.36 22.59
N ASP A 149 -15.19 -8.67 22.47
CA ASP A 149 -15.89 -9.65 21.61
C ASP A 149 -15.99 -9.20 20.13
N LEU A 150 -14.97 -8.50 19.62
CA LEU A 150 -14.90 -7.93 18.26
C LEU A 150 -14.08 -8.77 17.26
#